data_AF-A0AAV4BUS4-F1
#
_entry.id   AF-A0AAV4BUS4-F1
#
_cell.length_a   1.000
_cell.length_b   1.000
_cell.length_c   1.000
_cell.angle_alpha   90.00
_cell.angle_beta   90.00
_cell.angle_gamma   90.00
#
_symmetry.space_group_name_H-M   'P 1'
#
loop_
_entity.id
_entity.type
_entity.pdbx_description
1 polymer ?
#
loop_
_entity_poly.entity_id
_entity_poly.type
_entity_poly.pdbx_seq_one_letter_code
_entity_poly.pdbx_strand_id
1 'polypeptide(L)'
;MKLDAEMKLLQAKIKAGIIKNEPDGSGAGSSDSGAKHPKLPNFQDGRDDLDIWLTRFERFAESNGWSREKWSSSLCALLIGRALDCYGQLSAEQAKDYDKVKEALMKRYDLTEDGYRRKFRTCKPAEGENPDMFMVRIVTYLDRWIELSKTDKSYENLKDFIVREQFMDACPEDLATSLREKDLPTLV
;
A
#
# COMPACT_ATOMS: atom_id res chain seq x y z
N MET A 1 -64.20 -10.65 21.71
CA MET A 1 -64.74 -9.48 22.45
C MET A 1 -63.66 -8.49 22.92
N LYS A 2 -62.56 -8.89 23.57
CA LYS A 2 -61.50 -7.93 24.00
C LYS A 2 -60.73 -7.29 22.84
N LEU A 3 -60.38 -8.06 21.79
CA LEU A 3 -59.61 -7.56 20.65
C LEU A 3 -60.34 -6.48 19.83
N ASP A 4 -61.65 -6.61 19.63
CA ASP A 4 -62.45 -5.64 18.86
C ASP A 4 -62.59 -4.30 19.57
N ALA A 5 -62.59 -4.31 20.90
CA ALA A 5 -62.66 -3.09 21.71
C ALA A 5 -61.35 -2.29 21.62
N GLU A 6 -60.20 -2.99 21.60
CA GLU A 6 -58.88 -2.36 21.45
C GLU A 6 -58.68 -1.77 20.04
N MET A 7 -59.14 -2.48 19.00
CA MET A 7 -59.11 -1.99 17.61
C MET A 7 -59.95 -0.73 17.40
N LYS A 8 -61.13 -0.67 18.00
CA LYS A 8 -61.98 0.54 17.95
C LYS A 8 -61.37 1.72 18.69
N LEU A 9 -60.69 1.49 19.81
CA LEU A 9 -60.00 2.52 20.57
C LEU A 9 -58.80 3.09 19.79
N LEU A 10 -58.07 2.24 19.06
CA LEU A 10 -56.95 2.66 18.21
C LEU A 10 -57.43 3.54 17.05
N GLN A 11 -58.51 3.15 16.37
CA GLN A 11 -59.10 3.93 15.28
C GLN A 11 -59.66 5.27 15.75
N ALA A 12 -60.25 5.33 16.95
CA ALA A 12 -60.75 6.57 17.55
C ALA A 12 -59.61 7.56 17.88
N LYS A 13 -58.46 7.05 18.36
CA LYS A 13 -57.26 7.87 18.68
C LYS A 13 -56.59 8.46 17.42
N ILE A 14 -56.64 7.76 16.30
CA ILE A 14 -56.15 8.23 15.00
C ILE A 14 -57.08 9.33 14.45
N LYS A 15 -58.41 9.15 14.53
CA LYS A 15 -59.39 10.16 14.08
C LYS A 15 -59.38 11.44 14.92
N ALA A 16 -59.05 11.34 16.21
CA ALA A 16 -58.96 12.49 17.12
C ALA A 16 -57.65 13.29 16.99
N GLY A 17 -56.73 12.90 16.10
CA GLY A 17 -55.45 13.60 15.89
C GLY A 17 -54.47 13.49 17.06
N ILE A 18 -54.72 12.59 18.02
CA ILE A 18 -53.83 12.34 19.17
C ILE A 18 -52.60 11.53 18.74
N ILE A 19 -52.71 10.77 17.63
CA ILE A 19 -51.61 10.05 16.99
C ILE A 19 -51.39 10.70 15.61
N LYS A 20 -50.26 11.38 15.43
CA LYS A 20 -49.86 11.95 14.13
C LYS A 20 -49.25 10.84 13.26
N ASN A 21 -49.81 10.63 12.07
CA ASN A 21 -49.10 9.95 10.99
C ASN A 21 -48.17 10.98 10.34
N GLU A 22 -46.87 10.89 10.58
CA GLU A 22 -45.90 11.64 9.77
C GLU A 22 -45.52 10.83 8.52
N PRO A 23 -45.39 11.51 7.35
CA PRO A 23 -45.10 10.89 6.08
C PRO A 23 -43.59 10.69 5.86
N ASP A 24 -43.26 9.75 4.99
CA ASP A 24 -41.95 9.52 4.38
C ASP A 24 -41.31 10.81 3.83
N GLY A 25 -40.00 10.99 4.11
CA GLY A 25 -39.20 12.04 3.49
C GLY A 25 -37.83 12.34 4.15
N SER A 26 -36.82 11.51 3.85
CA SER A 26 -35.39 11.85 3.69
C SER A 26 -34.54 12.31 4.90
N GLY A 27 -33.44 11.58 5.16
CA GLY A 27 -32.20 12.20 5.68
C GLY A 27 -31.39 11.45 6.74
N ALA A 28 -30.83 10.27 6.39
CA ALA A 28 -29.61 9.64 6.91
C ALA A 28 -29.11 10.05 8.32
N GLY A 29 -29.67 9.43 9.35
CA GLY A 29 -29.03 9.26 10.66
C GLY A 29 -28.78 7.78 10.90
N SER A 30 -27.73 7.22 10.28
CA SER A 30 -27.37 5.82 10.54
C SER A 30 -26.65 5.73 11.87
N SER A 31 -27.32 5.17 12.87
CA SER A 31 -26.70 4.62 14.07
C SER A 31 -25.81 3.45 13.65
N ASP A 32 -24.52 3.74 13.47
CA ASP A 32 -23.50 2.74 13.16
C ASP A 32 -23.31 1.82 14.36
N SER A 33 -23.76 0.58 14.19
CA SER A 33 -23.46 -0.57 15.01
C SER A 33 -21.95 -0.80 15.00
N GLY A 34 -21.28 -0.28 16.02
CA GLY A 34 -19.82 -0.25 16.14
C GLY A 34 -19.17 -1.62 16.20
N ALA A 35 -18.83 -2.17 15.04
CA ALA A 35 -17.52 -2.77 14.88
C ALA A 35 -16.53 -1.60 14.66
N LYS A 36 -15.88 -1.13 15.73
CA LYS A 36 -14.78 -0.17 15.60
C LYS A 36 -13.71 -0.85 14.74
N HIS A 37 -13.69 -0.57 13.45
CA HIS A 37 -12.68 -1.12 12.56
C HIS A 37 -11.29 -0.85 13.15
N PRO A 38 -10.38 -1.84 13.17
CA PRO A 38 -9.05 -1.63 13.71
C PRO A 38 -8.39 -0.46 12.99
N LYS A 39 -7.96 0.56 13.75
CA LYS A 39 -7.14 1.63 13.20
C LYS A 39 -5.81 1.03 12.76
N LEU A 40 -5.35 1.36 11.55
CA LEU A 40 -4.01 1.00 11.11
C LEU A 40 -2.98 1.59 12.09
N PRO A 41 -1.99 0.81 12.54
CA PRO A 41 -0.89 1.35 13.32
C PRO A 41 0.01 2.22 12.42
N ASN A 42 0.71 3.16 13.04
CA ASN A 42 1.75 3.95 12.37
C ASN A 42 2.85 3.03 11.83
N PHE A 43 3.46 3.43 10.72
CA PHE A 43 4.63 2.76 10.17
C PHE A 43 5.84 2.95 11.09
N GLN A 44 6.44 1.86 11.55
CA GLN A 44 7.63 1.87 12.41
C GLN A 44 8.88 1.51 11.62
N ASP A 45 9.66 2.52 11.29
CA ASP A 45 10.93 2.36 10.61
C ASP A 45 11.91 1.47 11.40
N GLY A 46 12.57 0.54 10.71
CA GLY A 46 13.47 -0.47 11.28
C GLY A 46 12.76 -1.69 11.88
N ARG A 47 11.46 -1.62 12.13
CA ARG A 47 10.64 -2.75 12.60
C ARG A 47 9.74 -3.30 11.49
N ASP A 48 9.09 -2.42 10.76
CA ASP A 48 8.16 -2.76 9.69
C ASP A 48 8.88 -2.77 8.34
N ASP A 49 8.52 -3.73 7.49
CA ASP A 49 8.86 -3.68 6.07
C ASP A 49 7.89 -2.72 5.38
N LEU A 50 8.43 -1.63 4.80
CA LEU A 50 7.64 -0.57 4.20
C LEU A 50 6.80 -1.07 3.01
N ASP A 51 7.30 -2.01 2.21
CA ASP A 51 6.57 -2.53 1.05
C ASP A 51 5.34 -3.35 1.48
N ILE A 52 5.54 -4.20 2.48
CA ILE A 52 4.45 -4.98 3.10
C ILE A 52 3.46 -4.04 3.79
N TRP A 53 3.95 -3.04 4.52
CA TRP A 53 3.11 -2.10 5.24
C TRP A 53 2.28 -1.24 4.28
N LEU A 54 2.86 -0.75 3.18
CA LEU A 54 2.14 -0.02 2.13
C LEU A 54 1.08 -0.92 1.49
N THR A 55 1.40 -2.17 1.15
CA THR A 55 0.42 -3.13 0.61
C THR A 55 -0.76 -3.32 1.56
N ARG A 56 -0.49 -3.41 2.88
CA ARG A 56 -1.54 -3.49 3.90
C ARG A 56 -2.40 -2.23 3.94
N PHE A 57 -1.77 -1.05 3.87
CA PHE A 57 -2.47 0.24 3.82
C PHE A 57 -3.40 0.32 2.61
N GLU A 58 -2.92 -0.05 1.42
CA GLU A 58 -3.69 -0.02 0.17
C GLU A 58 -4.91 -0.93 0.25
N ARG A 59 -4.73 -2.19 0.65
CA ARG A 59 -5.85 -3.14 0.82
C ARG A 59 -6.87 -2.65 1.84
N PHE A 60 -6.42 -2.02 2.92
CA PHE A 60 -7.31 -1.43 3.92
C PHE A 60 -8.10 -0.25 3.33
N ALA A 61 -7.43 0.65 2.62
CA ALA A 61 -8.06 1.82 2.02
C ALA A 61 -9.09 1.42 0.93
N GLU A 62 -8.76 0.43 0.11
CA GLU A 62 -9.67 -0.17 -0.88
C GLU A 62 -10.88 -0.81 -0.22
N SER A 63 -10.66 -1.64 0.81
CA SER A 63 -11.76 -2.31 1.54
C SER A 63 -12.72 -1.33 2.22
N ASN A 64 -12.24 -0.13 2.54
CA ASN A 64 -13.04 0.95 3.13
C ASN A 64 -13.56 1.96 2.09
N GLY A 65 -13.34 1.74 0.79
CA GLY A 65 -13.83 2.60 -0.29
C GLY A 65 -13.30 4.03 -0.25
N TRP A 66 -12.06 4.24 0.22
CA TRP A 66 -11.47 5.58 0.28
C TRP A 66 -11.11 6.10 -1.11
N SER A 67 -11.34 7.39 -1.37
CA SER A 67 -10.85 8.07 -2.58
C SER A 67 -9.34 8.31 -2.52
N ARG A 68 -8.66 8.42 -3.67
CA ARG A 68 -7.19 8.58 -3.74
C ARG A 68 -6.68 9.83 -3.02
N GLU A 69 -7.45 10.92 -3.00
CA GLU A 69 -7.11 12.14 -2.27
C GLU A 69 -7.10 11.90 -0.75
N LYS A 70 -8.00 11.04 -0.26
CA LYS A 70 -8.05 10.62 1.14
C LYS A 70 -6.90 9.66 1.49
N TRP A 71 -6.38 8.90 0.52
CA TRP A 71 -5.25 8.00 0.78
C TRP A 71 -4.00 8.80 1.16
N SER A 72 -3.68 9.86 0.42
CA SER A 72 -2.46 10.64 0.72
C SER A 72 -2.52 11.27 2.12
N SER A 73 -3.63 11.93 2.46
CA SER A 73 -3.80 12.56 3.79
C SER A 73 -3.81 11.53 4.92
N SER A 74 -4.41 10.36 4.71
CA SER A 74 -4.43 9.28 5.71
C SER A 74 -3.07 8.61 5.86
N LEU A 75 -2.34 8.44 4.75
CA LEU A 75 -0.99 7.88 4.76
C LEU A 75 -0.06 8.76 5.60
N CYS A 76 -0.03 10.07 5.33
CA CYS A 76 0.82 11.01 6.06
C CYS A 76 0.60 10.96 7.59
N ALA A 77 -0.66 10.84 8.04
CA ALA A 77 -0.97 10.73 9.46
C ALA A 77 -0.43 9.46 10.15
N LEU A 78 -0.08 8.43 9.37
CA LEU A 78 0.48 7.16 9.82
C LEU A 78 2.00 7.09 9.67
N LEU A 79 2.63 8.07 9.04
CA LEU A 79 4.09 8.16 8.90
C LEU A 79 4.71 8.85 10.11
N ILE A 80 5.88 8.40 10.50
CA ILE A 80 6.69 9.01 11.56
C ILE A 80 8.17 9.01 11.16
N GLY A 81 8.98 9.83 11.84
CA GLY A 81 10.44 9.88 11.66
C GLY A 81 10.86 10.07 10.20
N ARG A 82 11.79 9.22 9.72
CA ARG A 82 12.36 9.34 8.36
C ARG A 82 11.32 9.26 7.24
N ALA A 83 10.21 8.54 7.43
CA ALA A 83 9.13 8.49 6.45
C ALA A 83 8.36 9.81 6.39
N LEU A 84 8.09 10.42 7.54
CA LEU A 84 7.42 11.72 7.62
C LEU A 84 8.33 12.85 7.09
N ASP A 85 9.63 12.79 7.37
CA ASP A 85 10.61 13.72 6.80
C ASP A 85 10.60 13.68 5.27
N CYS A 86 10.47 12.48 4.69
CA CYS A 86 10.36 12.31 3.24
C CYS A 86 9.10 12.99 2.69
N TYR A 87 7.97 12.86 3.38
CA TYR A 87 6.73 13.55 3.01
C TYR A 87 6.89 15.07 3.07
N GLY A 88 7.56 15.59 4.10
CA GLY A 88 7.81 17.03 4.28
C GLY A 88 8.70 17.67 3.20
N GLN A 89 9.43 16.88 2.43
CA GLN A 89 10.26 17.36 1.31
C GLN A 89 9.49 17.49 -0.02
N LEU A 90 8.27 16.96 -0.09
CA LEU A 90 7.43 17.04 -1.29
C LEU A 90 6.75 18.41 -1.41
N SER A 91 6.49 18.86 -2.65
CA SER A 91 5.67 20.05 -2.86
C SER A 91 4.23 19.83 -2.39
N ALA A 92 3.48 20.92 -2.16
CA ALA A 92 2.09 20.83 -1.72
C ALA A 92 1.19 20.07 -2.72
N GLU A 93 1.53 20.09 -4.00
CA GLU A 93 0.84 19.36 -5.08
C GLU A 93 1.20 17.88 -5.04
N GLN A 94 2.50 17.56 -4.93
CA GLN A 94 2.99 16.18 -4.83
C GLN A 94 2.46 15.48 -3.58
N ALA A 95 2.38 16.21 -2.46
CA ALA A 95 1.89 15.72 -1.19
C ALA A 95 0.38 15.39 -1.18
N LYS A 96 -0.39 15.83 -2.19
CA LYS A 96 -1.80 15.47 -2.36
C LYS A 96 -2.00 14.21 -3.21
N ASP A 97 -0.99 13.84 -3.99
CA ASP A 97 -1.00 12.68 -4.87
C ASP A 97 -0.38 11.48 -4.15
N TYR A 98 -1.22 10.48 -3.86
CA TYR A 98 -0.78 9.25 -3.20
C TYR A 98 0.34 8.54 -3.97
N ASP A 99 0.26 8.49 -5.30
CA ASP A 99 1.22 7.75 -6.11
C ASP A 99 2.59 8.44 -6.06
N LYS A 100 2.63 9.78 -5.98
CA LYS A 100 3.87 10.54 -5.76
C LYS A 100 4.45 10.37 -4.37
N VAL A 101 3.60 10.35 -3.34
CA VAL A 101 4.06 10.08 -1.97
C VAL A 101 4.62 8.66 -1.85
N LYS A 102 3.92 7.66 -2.41
CA LYS A 102 4.38 6.27 -2.47
C LYS A 102 5.72 6.16 -3.19
N GLU A 103 5.86 6.77 -4.36
CA GLU A 103 7.10 6.79 -5.13
C GLU A 103 8.27 7.37 -4.32
N ALA A 104 8.06 8.50 -3.64
CA ALA A 104 9.08 9.13 -2.82
C ALA A 104 9.50 8.26 -1.62
N LEU A 105 8.53 7.64 -0.93
CA LEU A 105 8.79 6.71 0.15
C LEU A 105 9.56 5.48 -0.34
N MET A 106 9.12 4.85 -1.43
CA MET A 106 9.81 3.69 -2.00
C MET A 106 11.25 4.03 -2.36
N LYS A 107 11.49 5.20 -2.97
CA LYS A 107 12.84 5.68 -3.28
C LYS A 107 13.69 5.90 -2.02
N ARG A 108 13.11 6.50 -0.97
CA ARG A 108 13.82 6.81 0.28
C ARG A 108 14.29 5.57 1.04
N TYR A 109 13.58 4.45 0.88
CA TYR A 109 13.82 3.18 1.56
C TYR A 109 14.47 2.10 0.66
N ASP A 110 15.03 2.50 -0.49
CA ASP A 110 15.64 1.60 -1.46
C ASP A 110 14.69 0.44 -1.85
N LEU A 111 13.41 0.74 -2.05
CA LEU A 111 12.40 -0.17 -2.63
C LEU A 111 12.31 0.08 -4.15
N THR A 112 13.47 0.16 -4.79
CA THR A 112 13.62 0.32 -6.24
C THR A 112 14.30 -0.93 -6.79
N GLU A 113 14.31 -1.08 -8.12
CA GLU A 113 15.04 -2.16 -8.79
C GLU A 113 16.48 -2.27 -8.27
N ASP A 114 17.24 -1.17 -8.32
CA ASP A 114 18.61 -1.08 -7.82
C ASP A 114 18.72 -1.31 -6.30
N GLY A 115 17.71 -0.90 -5.54
CA GLY A 115 17.67 -1.11 -4.09
C GLY A 115 17.56 -2.59 -3.73
N TYR A 116 16.65 -3.31 -4.40
CA TYR A 116 16.49 -4.76 -4.22
C TYR A 116 17.67 -5.56 -4.78
N ARG A 117 18.26 -5.13 -5.90
CA ARG A 117 19.53 -5.66 -6.42
C ARG A 117 20.65 -5.60 -5.37
N ARG A 118 20.89 -4.41 -4.80
CA ARG A 118 21.89 -4.25 -3.73
C ARG A 118 21.58 -5.12 -2.54
N LYS A 119 20.32 -5.16 -2.07
CA LYS A 119 19.90 -6.02 -0.95
C LYS A 119 20.18 -7.48 -1.25
N PHE A 120 19.84 -7.98 -2.43
CA PHE A 120 20.14 -9.34 -2.86
C PHE A 120 21.66 -9.64 -2.85
N ARG A 121 22.48 -8.79 -3.49
CA ARG A 121 23.94 -9.00 -3.62
C ARG A 121 24.72 -8.88 -2.31
N THR A 122 24.24 -8.04 -1.38
CA THR A 122 25.00 -7.68 -0.17
C THR A 122 24.41 -8.21 1.13
N CYS A 123 23.24 -8.87 1.08
CA CYS A 123 22.61 -9.41 2.28
C CYS A 123 23.51 -10.44 2.99
N LYS A 124 23.42 -10.43 4.31
CA LYS A 124 24.08 -11.38 5.21
C LYS A 124 23.06 -11.86 6.25
N PRO A 125 23.25 -13.06 6.83
CA PRO A 125 22.43 -13.51 7.93
C PRO A 125 22.48 -12.50 9.08
N ALA A 126 21.33 -12.17 9.64
CA ALA A 126 21.27 -11.38 10.86
C ALA A 126 21.64 -12.23 12.08
N GLU A 127 22.03 -11.57 13.17
CA GLU A 127 22.35 -12.26 14.42
C GLU A 127 21.13 -13.03 14.94
N GLY A 128 21.26 -14.35 15.08
CA GLY A 128 20.16 -15.23 15.50
C GLY A 128 19.12 -15.54 14.40
N GLU A 129 19.34 -15.14 13.14
CA GLU A 129 18.44 -15.49 12.03
C GLU A 129 18.54 -16.98 11.69
N ASN A 130 17.39 -17.64 11.59
CA ASN A 130 17.33 -19.03 11.12
C ASN A 130 17.74 -19.09 9.62
N PRO A 131 18.60 -20.04 9.20
CA PRO A 131 18.96 -20.24 7.79
C PRO A 131 17.78 -20.29 6.81
N ASP A 132 16.68 -20.95 7.17
CA ASP A 132 15.48 -21.02 6.33
C ASP A 132 14.85 -19.65 6.12
N MET A 133 14.81 -18.83 7.17
CA MET A 133 14.31 -17.45 7.10
C MET A 133 15.24 -16.57 6.25
N PHE A 134 16.56 -16.78 6.36
CA PHE A 134 17.52 -16.08 5.53
C PHE A 134 17.35 -16.44 4.04
N MET A 135 17.15 -17.71 3.71
CA MET A 135 16.88 -18.14 2.33
C MET A 135 15.60 -17.50 1.77
N VAL A 136 14.51 -17.49 2.55
CA VAL A 136 13.26 -16.81 2.16
C VAL A 136 13.49 -15.32 1.90
N ARG A 137 14.31 -14.65 2.73
CA ARG A 137 14.66 -13.25 2.56
C ARG A 137 15.46 -12.98 1.28
N ILE A 138 16.43 -13.84 0.96
CA ILE A 138 17.19 -13.76 -0.31
C ILE A 138 16.24 -13.90 -1.50
N VAL A 139 15.37 -14.91 -1.50
CA VAL A 139 14.40 -15.15 -2.58
C VAL A 139 13.47 -13.95 -2.74
N THR A 140 12.99 -13.38 -1.63
CA THR A 140 12.14 -12.19 -1.65
C THR A 140 12.82 -10.99 -2.33
N TYR A 141 14.11 -10.76 -2.04
CA TYR A 141 14.85 -9.68 -2.70
C TYR A 141 15.01 -9.92 -4.20
N LEU A 142 15.29 -11.17 -4.62
CA LEU A 142 15.41 -11.52 -6.03
C LEU A 142 14.06 -11.35 -6.76
N ASP A 143 12.97 -11.86 -6.18
CA ASP A 143 11.64 -11.77 -6.78
C ASP A 143 11.21 -10.31 -6.97
N ARG A 144 11.43 -9.46 -5.96
CA ARG A 144 11.15 -8.03 -6.04
C ARG A 144 12.03 -7.31 -7.06
N TRP A 145 13.30 -7.69 -7.16
CA TRP A 145 14.19 -7.13 -8.17
C TRP A 145 13.72 -7.45 -9.59
N ILE A 146 13.38 -8.72 -9.87
CA ILE A 146 12.84 -9.17 -11.17
C ILE A 146 11.49 -8.49 -11.48
N GLU A 147 10.62 -8.36 -10.48
CA GLU A 147 9.31 -7.72 -10.66
C GLU A 147 9.45 -6.24 -11.05
N LEU A 148 10.37 -5.52 -10.41
CA LEU A 148 10.59 -4.09 -10.66
C LEU A 148 11.37 -3.82 -11.96
N SER A 149 12.24 -4.74 -12.39
CA SER A 149 12.93 -4.65 -13.70
C SER A 149 11.98 -4.90 -14.88
N LYS A 150 10.75 -5.37 -14.61
CA LYS A 150 9.75 -5.77 -15.62
C LYS A 150 10.28 -6.84 -16.58
N THR A 151 11.27 -7.63 -16.14
CA THR A 151 11.80 -8.75 -16.90
C THR A 151 10.79 -9.90 -16.88
N ASP A 152 10.51 -10.47 -18.04
CA ASP A 152 9.67 -11.67 -18.13
C ASP A 152 10.36 -12.87 -17.44
N LYS A 153 9.56 -13.71 -16.76
CA LYS A 153 10.06 -14.78 -15.88
C LYS A 153 10.43 -16.07 -16.63
N SER A 154 10.67 -16.00 -17.94
CA SER A 154 11.26 -17.13 -18.65
C SER A 154 12.72 -17.34 -18.26
N TYR A 155 13.18 -18.59 -18.32
CA TYR A 155 14.56 -18.95 -18.00
C TYR A 155 15.58 -18.13 -18.82
N GLU A 156 15.34 -17.95 -20.12
CA GLU A 156 16.26 -17.21 -20.99
C GLU A 156 16.32 -15.72 -20.64
N ASN A 157 15.17 -15.10 -20.35
CA ASN A 157 15.14 -13.67 -19.97
C ASN A 157 15.78 -13.43 -18.60
N LEU A 158 15.58 -14.34 -17.64
CA LEU A 158 16.23 -14.25 -16.33
C LEU A 158 17.75 -14.46 -16.43
N LYS A 159 18.19 -15.40 -17.28
CA LYS A 159 19.60 -15.61 -17.56
C LYS A 159 20.24 -14.37 -18.20
N ASP A 160 19.60 -13.80 -19.21
CA ASP A 160 20.05 -12.57 -19.86
C ASP A 160 20.13 -11.40 -18.87
N PHE A 161 19.09 -11.21 -18.06
CA PHE A 161 19.02 -10.18 -17.03
C PHE A 161 20.17 -10.25 -16.04
N ILE A 162 20.45 -11.42 -15.46
CA ILE A 162 21.54 -11.58 -14.49
C ILE A 162 22.91 -11.36 -15.13
N VAL A 163 23.11 -11.83 -16.37
CA VAL A 163 24.40 -11.66 -17.06
C VAL A 163 24.63 -10.21 -17.47
N ARG A 164 23.62 -9.52 -17.98
CA ARG A 164 23.71 -8.08 -18.30
C ARG A 164 24.01 -7.26 -17.06
N GLU A 165 23.34 -7.56 -15.94
CA GLU A 165 23.64 -6.86 -14.69
C GLU A 165 25.09 -7.11 -14.25
N GLN A 166 25.56 -8.35 -14.27
CA GLN A 166 26.93 -8.68 -13.90
C GLN A 166 27.97 -8.02 -14.84
N PHE A 167 27.65 -7.91 -16.12
CA PHE A 167 28.48 -7.21 -17.10
C PHE A 167 28.56 -5.71 -16.78
N MET A 168 27.43 -5.08 -16.49
CA MET A 168 27.36 -3.66 -16.15
C MET A 168 28.12 -3.32 -14.87
N ASP A 169 28.07 -4.19 -13.86
CA ASP A 169 28.84 -4.03 -12.62
C ASP A 169 30.36 -4.23 -12.82
N ALA A 170 30.77 -4.98 -13.85
CA ALA A 170 32.18 -5.22 -14.17
C ALA A 170 32.77 -4.20 -15.16
N CYS A 171 31.93 -3.42 -15.85
CA CYS A 171 32.38 -2.41 -16.81
C CYS A 171 32.91 -1.14 -16.12
N PRO A 172 33.95 -0.49 -16.67
CA PRO A 172 34.37 0.85 -16.23
C PRO A 172 33.20 1.86 -16.32
N GLU A 173 33.13 2.80 -15.37
CA GLU A 173 31.99 3.74 -15.24
C GLU A 173 31.67 4.51 -16.54
N ASP A 174 32.69 4.91 -17.29
CA ASP A 174 32.52 5.63 -18.57
C ASP A 174 31.78 4.79 -19.62
N LEU A 175 32.07 3.48 -19.65
CA LEU A 175 31.42 2.53 -20.54
C LEU A 175 30.01 2.18 -20.04
N ALA A 176 29.85 1.96 -18.74
CA ALA A 176 28.58 1.63 -18.12
C ALA A 176 27.55 2.78 -18.23
N THR A 177 28.00 4.03 -18.27
CA THR A 177 27.13 5.20 -18.49
C THR A 177 26.66 5.24 -19.94
N SER A 178 27.57 5.10 -20.91
CA SER A 178 27.21 5.09 -22.33
C SER A 178 26.35 3.88 -22.75
N LEU A 179 26.49 2.74 -22.08
CA LEU A 179 25.70 1.54 -22.36
C LEU A 179 24.29 1.60 -21.74
N ARG A 180 24.13 2.27 -20.58
CA ARG A 180 22.81 2.52 -19.98
C ARG A 180 21.94 3.41 -20.87
N GLU A 181 22.54 4.33 -21.61
CA GLU A 181 21.84 5.23 -22.53
C GLU A 181 21.42 4.58 -23.85
N LYS A 182 22.00 3.43 -24.22
CA LYS A 182 21.86 2.85 -25.57
C LYS A 182 20.96 1.62 -25.66
N ASP A 183 20.36 1.19 -24.56
CA ASP A 183 19.77 -0.15 -24.39
C ASP A 183 20.79 -1.25 -24.78
N LEU A 184 21.29 -1.98 -23.78
CA LEU A 184 22.24 -3.07 -24.02
C LEU A 184 21.68 -4.05 -25.09
N PRO A 185 22.50 -4.66 -25.94
CA PRO A 185 22.05 -5.80 -26.73
C PRO A 185 21.67 -6.98 -25.82
N THR A 186 20.59 -7.69 -26.13
CA THR A 186 20.21 -8.95 -25.47
C THR A 186 21.25 -10.01 -25.85
N LEU A 187 21.48 -10.98 -24.96
CA LEU A 187 22.29 -12.16 -25.26
C LEU A 187 21.66 -13.08 -26.31
N VAL A 188 20.43 -12.76 -26.76
CA VAL A 188 19.66 -13.43 -27.80
C VAL A 188 19.29 -12.43 -28.89
#